data_AF-A0A6M2A1P7-F1
#
_entry.id   AF-A0A6M2A1P7-F1
#
_cell.length_a   1.000
_cell.length_b   1.000
_cell.length_c   1.000
_cell.angle_alpha   90.00
_cell.angle_beta   90.00
_cell.angle_gamma   90.00
#
_symmetry.space_group_name_H-M   'P 1'
#
loop_
_entity.id
_entity.type
_entity.pdbx_description
1 polymer ?
#
loop_
_entity_poly.entity_id
_entity_poly.type
_entity_poly.pdbx_seq_one_letter_code
_entity_poly.pdbx_strand_id
1 'polypeptide(L)'
;MAKEWLNMKSVGKVIRRRTYGDRSTFEVCYFIMSIEIDVKLFAHAVRGHWCVENKLHWSLDVIFREDHSKYRDRVGAQNLSAIRKMALGLLKKR
;
A
#
# COMPACT_ATOMS: atom_id res chain seq x y z
N MET A 1 -24.54 3.72 -14.81
CA MET A 1 -23.09 3.93 -14.61
C MET A 1 -22.73 5.16 -13.76
N ALA A 2 -23.65 6.06 -13.38
CA ALA A 2 -23.28 7.34 -12.75
C ALA A 2 -23.30 7.39 -11.20
N LYS A 3 -23.80 6.36 -10.49
CA LYS A 3 -24.02 6.44 -9.03
C LYS A 3 -22.78 6.12 -8.19
N GLU A 4 -21.84 5.34 -8.72
CA GLU A 4 -20.70 4.79 -7.98
C GLU A 4 -19.52 5.76 -7.83
N TRP A 5 -19.48 6.82 -8.66
CA TRP A 5 -18.36 7.76 -8.73
C TRP A 5 -18.80 9.19 -8.44
N LEU A 6 -19.82 9.36 -7.60
CA LEU A 6 -20.48 10.66 -7.33
C LEU A 6 -19.49 11.75 -6.84
N ASN A 7 -18.40 11.32 -6.20
CA ASN A 7 -17.37 12.19 -5.64
C ASN A 7 -16.06 12.15 -6.43
N MET A 8 -16.06 11.63 -7.66
CA MET A 8 -14.88 11.68 -8.52
C MET A 8 -14.67 13.10 -9.00
N LYS A 9 -13.46 13.61 -8.82
CA LYS A 9 -13.07 14.97 -9.19
C LYS A 9 -11.95 15.01 -10.23
N SER A 10 -11.07 14.01 -10.24
CA SER A 10 -9.95 13.97 -11.17
C SER A 10 -9.46 12.55 -11.43
N VAL A 11 -8.69 12.40 -12.51
CA VAL A 11 -7.98 11.15 -12.86
C VAL A 11 -6.49 11.46 -12.95
N GLY A 12 -5.68 10.65 -12.29
CA GLY A 12 -4.21 10.76 -12.29
C GLY A 12 -3.55 9.57 -12.99
N LYS A 13 -2.41 9.80 -13.64
CA LYS A 13 -1.54 8.76 -14.20
C LYS A 13 -0.17 8.83 -13.55
N VAL A 14 0.34 7.70 -13.08
CA VAL A 14 1.73 7.56 -12.62
C VAL A 14 2.45 6.54 -13.47
N ILE A 15 3.69 6.86 -13.84
CA ILE A 15 4.63 5.90 -14.40
C ILE A 15 5.58 5.50 -13.27
N ARG A 16 5.50 4.24 -12.85
CA ARG A 16 6.42 3.66 -11.87
C ARG A 16 7.60 3.06 -12.60
N ARG A 17 8.80 3.26 -12.05
CA ARG A 17 10.02 2.61 -12.51
C ARG A 17 10.58 1.81 -11.35
N ARG A 18 10.86 0.54 -11.59
CA ARG A 18 11.59 -0.31 -10.64
C ARG A 18 12.91 -0.71 -11.29
N THR A 19 14.01 -0.49 -10.56
CA THR A 19 15.34 -0.92 -10.98
C THR A 19 15.81 -2.03 -10.05
N TYR A 20 16.30 -3.13 -10.63
CA TYR A 20 16.86 -4.27 -9.90
C TYR A 20 18.09 -4.77 -10.66
N GLY A 21 19.27 -4.56 -10.07
CA GLY A 21 20.54 -4.69 -10.80
C GLY A 21 20.53 -3.80 -12.05
N ASP A 22 20.92 -4.36 -13.18
CA ASP A 22 20.98 -3.65 -14.47
C ASP A 22 19.63 -3.61 -15.21
N ARG A 23 18.57 -4.18 -14.64
CA ARG A 23 17.25 -4.24 -15.28
C ARG A 23 16.32 -3.17 -14.71
N SER A 24 15.63 -2.47 -15.60
CA SER A 24 14.57 -1.53 -15.25
C SER A 24 13.25 -1.97 -15.87
N THR A 25 12.19 -1.99 -15.06
CA THR A 25 10.81 -2.21 -15.52
C THR A 25 9.97 -0.96 -15.28
N PHE A 26 8.96 -0.79 -16.13
CA PHE A 26 8.03 0.34 -16.08
C PHE A 26 6.60 -0.16 -15.98
N GLU A 27 5.81 0.50 -15.15
CA GLU A 27 4.38 0.21 -14.97
C GLU A 27 3.60 1.52 -15.04
N VAL A 28 2.46 1.50 -15.74
CA VAL A 28 1.53 2.63 -15.77
C VAL A 28 0.36 2.33 -14.85
N CYS A 29 0.09 3.24 -13.91
CA CYS A 29 -1.06 3.13 -13.01
C CYS A 29 -1.96 4.36 -13.17
N TYR A 30 -3.27 4.11 -13.26
CA TYR A 30 -4.29 5.14 -13.28
C TYR A 30 -5.00 5.19 -11.92
N PHE A 31 -5.33 6.40 -11.47
CA PHE A 31 -5.97 6.66 -10.19
C PHE A 31 -7.23 7.47 -10.44
N ILE A 32 -8.33 7.05 -9.83
CA ILE A 32 -9.55 7.83 -9.74
C ILE A 32 -9.54 8.52 -8.38
N MET A 33 -9.73 9.83 -8.36
CA MET A 33 -9.51 10.62 -7.15
C MET A 33 -10.68 11.56 -6.87
N SER A 34 -10.92 11.78 -5.58
CA SER A 34 -11.85 12.78 -5.06
C SER A 34 -11.19 14.13 -4.75
N ILE A 35 -9.88 14.26 -5.01
CA ILE A 35 -9.14 15.53 -4.91
C ILE A 35 -9.27 16.31 -6.22
N GLU A 36 -9.25 17.64 -6.14
CA GLU A 36 -9.11 18.51 -7.32
C GLU A 36 -7.77 18.28 -8.02
N ILE A 37 -7.59 18.82 -9.22
CA ILE A 37 -6.35 18.66 -10.00
C ILE A 37 -5.18 19.37 -9.28
N ASP A 38 -4.43 18.59 -8.49
CA ASP A 38 -3.18 18.98 -7.85
C ASP A 38 -2.15 17.85 -7.99
N VAL A 39 -1.19 18.07 -8.89
CA VAL A 39 -0.15 17.08 -9.20
C VAL A 39 0.80 16.85 -8.01
N LYS A 40 1.07 17.87 -7.19
CA LYS A 40 1.98 17.74 -6.04
C LYS A 40 1.34 16.89 -4.95
N LEU A 41 0.08 17.19 -4.64
CA LEU A 41 -0.70 16.40 -3.67
C LEU A 41 -0.87 14.95 -4.16
N PHE A 42 -1.20 14.76 -5.45
CA PHE A 42 -1.30 13.45 -6.06
C PHE A 42 0.01 12.65 -5.95
N ALA A 43 1.13 13.24 -6.36
CA ALA A 43 2.44 12.59 -6.30
C ALA A 43 2.81 12.23 -4.85
N HIS A 44 2.56 13.13 -3.89
CA HIS A 44 2.77 12.87 -2.47
C HIS A 44 1.93 11.69 -1.97
N ALA A 45 0.63 11.68 -2.29
CA ALA A 45 -0.29 10.62 -1.91
C ALA A 45 0.13 9.25 -2.48
N VAL A 46 0.48 9.18 -3.77
CA VAL A 46 0.93 7.93 -4.41
C VAL A 46 2.23 7.43 -3.76
N ARG A 47 3.19 8.31 -3.48
CA ARG A 47 4.44 7.94 -2.81
C ARG A 47 4.22 7.50 -1.36
N GLY A 48 3.33 8.19 -0.64
CA GLY A 48 2.93 7.84 0.72
C GLY A 48 2.26 6.46 0.78
N HIS A 49 1.35 6.18 -0.14
CA HIS A 49 0.71 4.88 -0.28
C HIS A 49 1.74 3.75 -0.49
N TRP A 50 2.72 3.96 -1.37
CA TRP A 50 3.79 2.98 -1.59
C TRP A 50 4.66 2.74 -0.35
N CYS A 51 4.87 3.77 0.48
CA CYS A 51 5.59 3.61 1.74
C CYS A 51 4.87 2.66 2.70
N VAL A 52 3.54 2.60 2.69
CA VAL A 52 2.79 1.64 3.52
C VAL A 52 3.09 0.22 3.05
N GLU A 53 2.99 -0.04 1.75
CA GLU A 53 3.28 -1.36 1.19
C GLU A 53 4.71 -1.82 1.50
N ASN A 54 5.68 -0.93 1.25
CA ASN A 54 7.08 -1.27 1.40
C ASN A 54 7.52 -1.35 2.88
N LYS A 55 7.07 -0.43 3.74
CA LYS A 55 7.53 -0.39 5.14
C LYS A 55 6.68 -1.26 6.06
N LEU A 56 5.38 -1.40 5.82
CA LEU A 56 4.48 -2.16 6.68
C LEU A 56 4.28 -3.57 6.13
N HIS A 57 3.64 -3.69 4.95
CA HIS A 57 3.20 -4.99 4.42
C HIS A 57 4.37 -5.95 4.20
N TRP A 58 5.42 -5.51 3.51
CA TRP A 58 6.60 -6.37 3.31
C TRP A 58 7.19 -6.93 4.61
N SER A 59 7.22 -6.13 5.69
CA SER A 59 7.70 -6.61 6.99
C SER A 59 6.74 -7.65 7.61
N LEU A 60 5.43 -7.44 7.48
CA LEU A 60 4.43 -8.39 7.97
C LEU A 60 4.48 -9.71 7.18
N ASP A 61 4.54 -9.61 5.86
CA ASP A 61 4.47 -10.76 4.97
C ASP A 61 5.74 -11.61 5.04
N VAL A 62 6.92 -10.97 5.05
CA VAL A 62 8.21 -11.68 5.02
C VAL A 62 8.76 -11.96 6.41
N ILE A 63 8.87 -10.94 7.27
CA ILE A 63 9.51 -11.09 8.60
C ILE A 63 8.58 -11.79 9.58
N PHE A 64 7.31 -11.40 9.62
CA PHE A 64 6.30 -12.06 10.46
C PHE A 64 5.63 -13.27 9.78
N ARG A 65 6.00 -13.55 8.53
CA ARG A 65 5.56 -14.71 7.74
C ARG A 65 4.04 -14.80 7.66
N GLU A 66 3.36 -13.65 7.56
CA GLU A 66 1.90 -13.57 7.55
C GLU A 66 1.31 -14.39 6.39
N ASP A 67 1.91 -14.32 5.19
CA ASP A 67 1.51 -15.12 4.02
C ASP A 67 1.66 -16.64 4.21
N HIS A 68 2.61 -17.06 5.05
CA HIS A 68 2.84 -18.48 5.33
C HIS A 68 2.03 -19.00 6.53
N SER A 69 1.26 -18.13 7.18
CA SER A 69 0.44 -18.49 8.34
C SER A 69 -0.67 -19.45 7.93
N LYS A 70 -0.63 -20.69 8.45
CA LYS A 70 -1.69 -21.69 8.22
C LYS A 70 -2.90 -21.52 9.14
N TYR A 71 -2.90 -20.51 10.01
CA TYR A 71 -4.01 -20.23 10.91
C TYR A 71 -5.24 -19.77 10.11
N ARG A 72 -6.35 -20.52 10.17
CA ARG A 72 -7.54 -20.30 9.33
C ARG A 72 -8.76 -19.74 10.07
N ASP A 73 -8.71 -19.60 11.39
CA ASP A 73 -9.81 -18.95 12.10
C ASP A 73 -9.83 -17.45 11.80
N ARG A 74 -10.99 -16.94 11.38
CA ARG A 74 -11.13 -15.57 10.87
C ARG A 74 -10.87 -14.52 11.95
N VAL A 75 -11.38 -14.74 13.16
CA VAL A 75 -11.25 -13.77 14.27
C VAL A 75 -9.83 -13.80 14.80
N GLY A 76 -9.27 -14.99 15.04
CA GLY A 76 -7.91 -15.15 15.49
C GLY A 76 -6.88 -14.65 14.46
N ALA A 77 -7.13 -14.79 13.15
CA ALA A 77 -6.25 -14.23 12.12
C ALA A 77 -6.22 -12.69 12.17
N GLN A 78 -7.38 -12.05 12.38
CA GLN A 78 -7.46 -10.59 12.55
C GLN A 78 -6.73 -10.14 13.84
N ASN A 79 -6.96 -10.83 14.95
CA ASN A 79 -6.29 -10.56 16.22
C ASN A 79 -4.78 -10.71 16.08
N LEU A 80 -4.32 -11.78 15.42
CA LEU A 80 -2.91 -12.03 15.20
C LEU A 80 -2.26 -10.96 14.29
N SER A 81 -2.96 -10.52 13.23
CA SER A 81 -2.49 -9.40 12.39
C SER A 81 -2.35 -8.11 13.20
N ALA A 82 -3.29 -7.81 14.11
CA ALA A 82 -3.19 -6.66 15.00
C ALA A 82 -1.98 -6.76 15.94
N ILE A 83 -1.75 -7.92 16.56
CA ILE A 83 -0.59 -8.17 17.45
C ILE A 83 0.72 -7.99 16.68
N ARG A 84 0.85 -8.54 15.47
CA ARG A 84 2.05 -8.39 14.61
C ARG A 84 2.32 -6.92 14.29
N LYS A 85 1.29 -6.15 13.95
CA LYS A 85 1.41 -4.70 13.69
C LYS A 85 1.89 -3.94 14.94
N MET A 86 1.36 -4.27 16.12
CA MET A 86 1.83 -3.67 17.39
C MET A 86 3.30 -4.01 17.66
N ALA A 87 3.68 -5.28 17.51
CA ALA A 87 5.07 -5.73 17.68
C ALA A 87 6.03 -5.02 16.72
N LEU A 88 5.67 -4.92 15.44
CA LEU A 88 6.44 -4.18 14.44
C LEU A 88 6.58 -2.69 14.80
N GLY A 89 5.51 -2.08 15.31
CA GLY A 89 5.54 -0.70 15.80
C GLY A 89 6.52 -0.50 16.95
N LEU A 90 6.58 -1.44 17.90
CA LEU A 90 7.55 -1.40 19.01
C LEU A 90 8.99 -1.59 18.52
N LEU A 91 9.23 -2.52 17.60
CA LEU A 91 10.56 -2.79 17.05
C LEU A 91 11.13 -1.59 16.28
N LYS A 92 10.27 -0.79 15.64
CA LYS A 92 10.66 0.42 14.90
C LYS A 92 10.83 1.67 15.77
N LYS A 93 10.41 1.64 17.03
CA LYS A 93 10.50 2.78 17.98
C LYS A 93 11.82 2.85 18.75
N ARG A 94 12.87 2.15 18.30
CA ARG A 94 14.22 2.28 18.85
C ARG A 94 15.04 3.26 18.03
#